data_AF-A0A077WP53-F1
#
_entry.id   AF-A0A077WP53-F1
#
_cell.length_a   1.000
_cell.length_b   1.000
_cell.length_c   1.000
_cell.angle_alpha   90.00
_cell.angle_beta   90.00
_cell.angle_gamma   90.00
#
_symmetry.space_group_name_H-M   'P 1'
#
loop_
_entity.id
_entity.type
_entity.pdbx_description
1 polymer ?
#
loop_
_entity_poly.entity_id
_entity_poly.type
_entity_poly.pdbx_seq_one_letter_code
_entity_poly.pdbx_strand_id
1 'polypeptide(L)'
;MRSKPLPDFGGEHPDPNLTYAHELVERVNKEQIDFGAASDGDGDRNMVIGKNAFVSPCDSVAVIAHYACEAIPYFQKQGGIRGLARSMPTSRALDLVAKKQGLECFEVPTGWKFFGNLMDAGRCSICGEESFGTGSDHVREKDGVWAILAWLSIVVHVNKSKPGTSIYDILQNHYKIYGRNFFSRYDYEEVDSRKANDLVENLRGLTGTSQLLGQKFGAFKVSKMDDFTYDDPIDNSVTRHQGMRVMFEDGSRFVVRLSGTGSQGATVRLYVEKYSSDPNEYAHDTQEALKPLIDVALEITKLQHYTGRDRPTVIT
;
A
#
# COMPACT_ATOMS: atom_id res chain seq x y z
N MET A 1 11.80 11.57 -20.59
CA MET A 1 12.50 11.37 -19.30
C MET A 1 12.80 12.76 -18.76
N ARG A 2 12.24 13.14 -17.61
CA ARG A 2 12.45 14.45 -16.98
C ARG A 2 13.60 14.31 -15.98
N SER A 3 14.84 14.52 -16.41
CA SER A 3 16.05 14.29 -15.60
C SER A 3 16.81 15.57 -15.23
N LYS A 4 16.34 16.73 -15.69
CA LYS A 4 16.92 18.03 -15.32
C LYS A 4 16.11 18.60 -14.15
N PRO A 5 16.70 18.80 -12.97
CA PRO A 5 16.02 19.48 -11.86
C PRO A 5 15.62 20.89 -12.26
N LEU A 6 14.37 21.25 -11.96
CA LEU A 6 13.81 22.59 -12.17
C LEU A 6 13.25 23.09 -10.83
N PRO A 7 13.44 24.38 -10.47
CA PRO A 7 12.94 24.93 -9.21
C PRO A 7 11.43 24.79 -8.99
N ASP A 8 10.65 24.69 -10.07
CA ASP A 8 9.19 24.57 -10.09
C ASP A 8 8.71 23.19 -10.58
N PHE A 9 9.62 22.22 -10.73
CA PHE A 9 9.33 20.89 -11.32
C PHE A 9 8.66 20.94 -12.70
N GLY A 10 8.79 22.06 -13.43
CA GLY A 10 8.11 22.28 -14.70
C GLY A 10 6.64 22.67 -14.56
N GLY A 11 6.22 23.18 -13.39
CA GLY A 11 4.84 23.58 -13.10
C GLY A 11 3.92 22.43 -12.71
N GLU A 12 4.46 21.24 -12.45
CA GLU A 12 3.72 20.01 -12.18
C GLU A 12 3.94 19.53 -10.74
N HIS A 13 3.03 18.68 -10.24
CA HIS A 13 3.18 18.06 -8.93
C HIS A 13 4.17 16.88 -9.01
N PRO A 14 5.32 16.90 -8.31
CA PRO A 14 6.30 15.81 -8.36
C PRO A 14 5.84 14.66 -7.45
N ASP A 15 4.79 13.95 -7.84
CA ASP A 15 4.15 12.87 -7.07
C ASP A 15 3.94 11.63 -7.97
N PRO A 16 4.61 10.49 -7.70
CA PRO A 16 4.63 9.34 -8.59
C PRO A 16 3.37 8.49 -8.44
N ASN A 17 2.25 8.95 -8.98
CA ASN A 17 1.00 8.18 -9.04
C ASN A 17 0.34 8.27 -10.42
N LEU A 18 -0.69 7.45 -10.67
CA LEU A 18 -1.36 7.38 -11.97
C LEU A 18 -2.02 8.71 -12.41
N THR A 19 -2.31 9.62 -11.47
CA THR A 19 -2.90 10.93 -11.76
C THR A 19 -1.83 11.93 -12.24
N TYR A 20 -0.77 12.13 -11.46
CA TYR A 20 0.24 13.15 -11.78
C TYR A 20 1.31 12.66 -12.76
N ALA A 21 1.64 11.36 -12.76
CA ALA A 21 2.58 10.76 -13.70
C ALA A 21 1.90 10.20 -14.97
N HIS A 22 0.75 10.76 -15.38
CA HIS A 22 -0.04 10.28 -16.52
C HIS A 22 0.77 10.25 -17.83
N GLU A 23 1.64 11.23 -18.10
CA GLU A 23 2.52 11.21 -19.28
C GLU A 23 3.40 9.96 -19.35
N LEU A 24 3.92 9.49 -18.20
CA LEU A 24 4.69 8.25 -18.13
C LEU A 24 3.81 7.05 -18.45
N VAL A 25 2.62 6.98 -17.85
CA VAL A 25 1.65 5.88 -18.04
C VAL A 25 1.25 5.77 -19.50
N GLU A 26 0.85 6.88 -20.12
CA GLU A 26 0.48 6.94 -21.54
C GLU A 26 1.63 6.49 -22.43
N ARG A 27 2.85 6.98 -22.17
CA ARG A 27 4.02 6.63 -22.95
C ARG A 27 4.37 5.15 -22.83
N VAL A 28 4.39 4.60 -21.63
CA VAL A 28 4.70 3.18 -21.38
C VAL A 28 3.72 2.28 -22.13
N ASN A 29 2.43 2.60 -22.10
CA ASN A 29 1.41 1.83 -22.80
C ASN A 29 1.47 2.03 -24.32
N LYS A 30 1.62 3.26 -24.81
CA LYS A 30 1.65 3.56 -26.25
C LYS A 30 2.89 2.98 -26.94
N GLU A 31 4.06 3.13 -26.31
CA GLU A 31 5.35 2.67 -26.84
C GLU A 31 5.67 1.22 -26.46
N GLN A 32 4.78 0.54 -25.72
CA GLN A 32 4.96 -0.86 -25.27
C GLN A 32 6.27 -1.07 -24.48
N ILE A 33 6.59 -0.12 -23.60
CA ILE A 33 7.82 -0.12 -22.80
C ILE A 33 7.72 -1.20 -21.70
N ASP A 34 8.73 -2.06 -21.59
CA ASP A 34 8.72 -3.17 -20.62
C ASP A 34 8.89 -2.72 -19.17
N PHE A 35 9.54 -1.56 -18.95
CA PHE A 35 9.81 -1.00 -17.64
C PHE A 35 9.78 0.53 -17.66
N GLY A 36 8.85 1.13 -16.92
CA GLY A 36 8.77 2.55 -16.62
C GLY A 36 8.78 2.78 -15.12
N ALA A 37 9.33 3.91 -14.70
CA ALA A 37 9.31 4.33 -13.31
C ALA A 37 9.26 5.84 -13.16
N ALA A 38 8.70 6.30 -12.04
CA ALA A 38 8.69 7.69 -11.60
C ALA A 38 9.12 7.77 -10.13
N SER A 39 9.59 8.95 -9.73
CA SER A 39 9.95 9.28 -8.35
C SER A 39 9.40 10.66 -8.01
N ASP A 40 9.37 11.03 -6.73
CA ASP A 40 8.95 12.34 -6.27
C ASP A 40 10.11 13.35 -6.19
N GLY A 41 9.85 14.52 -5.63
CA GLY A 41 10.76 15.68 -5.70
C GLY A 41 12.08 15.49 -4.95
N ASP A 42 12.10 14.76 -3.85
CA ASP A 42 13.29 14.44 -3.05
C ASP A 42 13.80 13.00 -3.26
N GLY A 43 13.06 12.18 -4.00
CA GLY A 43 13.51 10.88 -4.51
C GLY A 43 13.23 9.69 -3.59
N ASP A 44 12.43 9.88 -2.54
CA ASP A 44 12.17 8.86 -1.52
C ASP A 44 10.99 7.94 -1.90
N ARG A 45 10.12 8.35 -2.83
CA ARG A 45 9.01 7.54 -3.37
C ARG A 45 9.27 7.02 -4.78
N ASN A 46 8.60 5.94 -5.13
CA ASN A 46 8.67 5.32 -6.47
C ASN A 46 7.32 4.79 -6.96
N MET A 47 7.10 4.93 -8.26
CA MET A 47 6.10 4.17 -9.01
C MET A 47 6.81 3.27 -10.01
N VAL A 48 6.34 2.02 -10.13
CA VAL A 48 6.80 1.07 -11.14
C VAL A 48 5.63 0.68 -12.03
N ILE A 49 5.87 0.65 -13.34
CA ILE A 49 4.87 0.29 -14.34
C ILE A 49 5.52 -0.45 -15.50
N GLY A 50 4.90 -1.52 -15.97
CA GLY A 50 5.20 -2.12 -17.28
C GLY A 50 4.06 -1.87 -18.25
N LYS A 51 4.26 -2.19 -19.54
CA LYS A 51 3.18 -2.17 -20.54
C LYS A 51 1.94 -2.91 -20.01
N ASN A 52 0.83 -2.19 -19.87
CA ASN A 52 -0.45 -2.65 -19.33
C ASN A 52 -0.37 -3.28 -17.92
N ALA A 53 0.61 -2.88 -17.10
CA ALA A 53 0.84 -3.47 -15.78
C ALA A 53 1.31 -2.43 -14.77
N PHE A 54 0.35 -1.76 -14.12
CA PHE A 54 0.65 -0.95 -12.94
C PHE A 54 0.98 -1.86 -11.75
N VAL A 55 2.11 -1.59 -11.10
CA VAL A 55 2.50 -2.26 -9.86
C VAL A 55 1.99 -1.41 -8.70
N SER A 56 0.97 -1.89 -7.98
CA SER A 56 0.53 -1.20 -6.76
C SER A 56 1.70 -1.14 -5.76
N PRO A 57 1.87 -0.06 -4.98
CA PRO A 57 2.96 0.02 -3.99
C PRO A 57 2.91 -1.12 -2.95
N CYS A 58 1.69 -1.53 -2.64
CA CYS A 58 1.35 -2.71 -1.83
C CYS A 58 1.93 -4.01 -2.38
N ASP A 59 1.75 -4.29 -3.67
CA ASP A 59 2.33 -5.46 -4.33
C ASP A 59 3.84 -5.29 -4.55
N SER A 60 4.30 -4.05 -4.78
CA SER A 60 5.71 -3.71 -5.00
C SER A 60 6.60 -4.23 -3.88
N VAL A 61 6.29 -3.86 -2.64
CA VAL A 61 7.06 -4.31 -1.47
C VAL A 61 6.97 -5.83 -1.27
N ALA A 62 5.82 -6.44 -1.57
CA ALA A 62 5.64 -7.89 -1.46
C ALA A 62 6.46 -8.68 -2.50
N VAL A 63 6.47 -8.22 -3.76
CA VAL A 63 7.29 -8.83 -4.82
C VAL A 63 8.78 -8.64 -4.53
N ILE A 64 9.19 -7.45 -4.08
CA ILE A 64 10.59 -7.20 -3.69
C ILE A 64 11.01 -8.13 -2.56
N ALA A 65 10.19 -8.27 -1.52
CA ALA A 65 10.47 -9.19 -0.42
C ALA A 65 10.54 -10.65 -0.90
N HIS A 66 9.64 -11.08 -1.79
CA HIS A 66 9.62 -12.44 -2.32
C HIS A 66 10.94 -12.82 -2.99
N TYR A 67 11.47 -11.94 -3.85
CA TYR A 67 12.69 -12.19 -4.63
C TYR A 67 13.97 -11.73 -3.96
N ALA A 68 13.91 -11.11 -2.77
CA ALA A 68 15.04 -10.42 -2.15
C ALA A 68 16.32 -11.26 -2.10
N CYS A 69 16.24 -12.48 -1.57
CA CYS A 69 17.38 -13.39 -1.43
C CYS A 69 17.87 -14.00 -2.77
N GLU A 70 17.04 -14.00 -3.81
CA GLU A 70 17.34 -14.62 -5.10
C GLU A 70 17.89 -13.61 -6.12
N ALA A 71 17.39 -12.38 -6.08
CA ALA A 71 17.63 -11.36 -7.10
C ALA A 71 18.50 -10.20 -6.64
N ILE A 72 18.59 -9.91 -5.34
CA ILE A 72 19.23 -8.68 -4.83
C ILE A 72 20.54 -9.04 -4.09
N PRO A 73 21.72 -8.69 -4.64
CA PRO A 73 23.01 -9.09 -4.08
C PRO A 73 23.26 -8.64 -2.64
N TYR A 74 22.66 -7.52 -2.22
CA TYR A 74 22.77 -7.03 -0.84
C TYR A 74 22.24 -8.08 0.16
N PHE A 75 21.02 -8.58 -0.03
CA PHE A 75 20.43 -9.57 0.87
C PHE A 75 21.13 -10.94 0.79
N GLN A 76 21.66 -11.31 -0.37
CA GLN A 76 22.51 -12.50 -0.51
C GLN A 76 23.76 -12.42 0.37
N LYS A 77 24.45 -11.27 0.34
CA LYS A 77 25.65 -11.03 1.15
C LYS A 77 25.37 -10.95 2.64
N GLN A 78 24.16 -10.54 3.03
CA GLN A 78 23.71 -10.51 4.43
C GLN A 78 23.26 -11.88 4.97
N GLY A 79 23.23 -12.92 4.12
CA GLY A 79 22.73 -14.24 4.51
C GLY A 79 21.20 -14.33 4.57
N GLY A 80 20.49 -13.37 3.98
CA GLY A 80 19.03 -13.32 3.91
C GLY A 80 18.43 -12.02 4.47
N ILE A 81 17.10 -12.00 4.56
CA ILE A 81 16.32 -10.93 5.17
C ILE A 81 15.96 -11.30 6.61
N ARG A 82 16.04 -10.33 7.53
CA ARG A 82 15.84 -10.55 8.98
C ARG A 82 14.38 -10.44 9.39
N GLY A 83 13.63 -9.60 8.70
CA GLY A 83 12.21 -9.39 8.91
C GLY A 83 11.65 -8.34 7.94
N LEU A 84 10.33 -8.21 7.95
CA LEU A 84 9.57 -7.37 7.05
C LEU A 84 8.72 -6.39 7.85
N ALA A 85 8.36 -5.25 7.26
CA ALA A 85 7.39 -4.37 7.89
C ALA A 85 6.57 -3.60 6.87
N ARG A 86 5.32 -3.30 7.20
CA ARG A 86 4.48 -2.39 6.42
C ARG A 86 3.72 -1.46 7.34
N SER A 87 3.33 -0.30 6.83
CA SER A 87 2.39 0.53 7.57
C SER A 87 1.01 -0.13 7.58
N MET A 88 0.25 0.12 8.64
CA MET A 88 -1.07 -0.44 8.87
C MET A 88 -2.03 -0.28 7.68
N PRO A 89 -2.16 0.89 7.01
CA PRO A 89 -3.05 1.00 5.86
C PRO A 89 -2.57 0.22 4.62
N THR A 90 -1.28 -0.11 4.53
CA THR A 90 -0.71 -0.87 3.40
C THR A 90 -1.27 -2.28 3.35
N SER A 91 -1.58 -2.78 2.14
CA SER A 91 -2.18 -4.10 1.96
C SER A 91 -1.40 -5.22 2.65
N ARG A 92 -2.09 -6.32 2.93
CA ARG A 92 -1.53 -7.51 3.59
C ARG A 92 -0.79 -8.45 2.63
N ALA A 93 -0.51 -8.03 1.39
CA ALA A 93 0.29 -8.83 0.45
C ALA A 93 1.65 -9.20 1.03
N LEU A 94 2.32 -8.26 1.73
CA LEU A 94 3.60 -8.51 2.39
C LEU A 94 3.49 -9.56 3.52
N ASP A 95 2.37 -9.58 4.26
CA ASP A 95 2.10 -10.56 5.31
C ASP A 95 2.09 -12.00 4.75
N LEU A 96 1.55 -12.17 3.54
CA LEU A 96 1.47 -13.47 2.87
C LEU A 96 2.86 -13.98 2.46
N VAL A 97 3.73 -13.07 1.99
CA VAL A 97 5.14 -13.37 1.70
C VAL A 97 5.86 -13.77 2.97
N ALA A 98 5.74 -12.96 4.02
CA ALA A 98 6.38 -13.23 5.31
C ALA A 98 5.98 -14.58 5.88
N LYS A 99 4.67 -14.88 5.90
CA LYS A 99 4.13 -16.16 6.40
C LYS A 99 4.69 -17.34 5.61
N LYS A 100 4.77 -17.25 4.28
CA LYS A 100 5.28 -18.35 3.44
C LYS A 100 6.77 -18.58 3.60
N GLN A 101 7.54 -17.51 3.82
CA GLN A 101 8.99 -17.57 3.99
C GLN A 101 9.43 -17.74 5.45
N GLY A 102 8.49 -17.81 6.40
CA GLY A 102 8.81 -17.99 7.83
C GLY A 102 9.46 -16.76 8.46
N LEU A 103 9.13 -15.56 7.97
CA LEU A 103 9.71 -14.30 8.41
C LEU A 103 8.79 -13.56 9.37
N GLU A 104 9.39 -12.81 10.29
CA GLU A 104 8.68 -11.82 11.09
C GLU A 104 8.17 -10.68 10.20
N CYS A 105 6.95 -10.22 10.42
CA CYS A 105 6.37 -9.08 9.71
C CYS A 105 5.66 -8.15 10.67
N PHE A 106 6.09 -6.89 10.70
CA PHE A 106 5.52 -5.86 11.56
C PHE A 106 4.46 -5.06 10.83
N GLU A 107 3.32 -4.87 11.47
CA GLU A 107 2.34 -3.85 11.11
C GLU A 107 2.55 -2.64 12.01
N VAL A 108 2.99 -1.52 11.43
CA VAL A 108 3.34 -0.29 12.17
C VAL A 108 2.41 0.86 11.79
N PRO A 109 2.31 1.96 12.57
CA PRO A 109 1.58 3.14 12.12
C PRO A 109 2.24 3.77 10.89
N THR A 110 1.51 4.61 10.16
CA THR A 110 2.09 5.35 9.03
C THR A 110 3.18 6.31 9.51
N GLY A 111 4.29 6.35 8.76
CA GLY A 111 5.44 7.20 9.04
C GLY A 111 6.73 6.40 9.24
N TRP A 112 7.79 6.79 8.54
CA TRP A 112 9.00 5.97 8.41
C TRP A 112 9.77 5.73 9.71
N LYS A 113 9.58 6.60 10.71
CA LYS A 113 10.22 6.51 12.03
C LYS A 113 10.04 5.14 12.73
N PHE A 114 8.88 4.50 12.56
CA PHE A 114 8.62 3.19 13.18
C PHE A 114 9.45 2.08 12.53
N PHE A 115 9.71 2.16 11.22
CA PHE A 115 10.63 1.24 10.57
C PHE A 115 12.07 1.47 11.02
N GLY A 116 12.48 2.73 11.24
CA GLY A 116 13.81 3.08 11.75
C GLY A 116 14.16 2.33 13.04
N ASN A 117 13.26 2.34 14.02
CA ASN A 117 13.41 1.58 15.27
C ASN A 117 13.64 0.07 15.01
N LEU A 118 12.82 -0.53 14.14
CA LEU A 118 12.93 -1.95 13.80
C LEU A 118 14.23 -2.29 13.04
N MET A 119 14.69 -1.39 12.16
CA MET A 119 15.95 -1.54 11.43
C MET A 119 17.16 -1.44 12.36
N ASP A 120 17.17 -0.47 13.28
CA ASP A 120 18.24 -0.31 14.27
C ASP A 120 18.35 -1.50 15.22
N ALA A 121 17.22 -2.13 15.54
CA ALA A 121 17.17 -3.38 16.29
C ALA A 121 17.49 -4.63 15.44
N GLY A 122 17.74 -4.49 14.13
CA GLY A 122 18.02 -5.60 13.23
C GLY A 122 16.84 -6.55 12.98
N ARG A 123 15.61 -6.09 13.21
CA ARG A 123 14.36 -6.88 13.06
C ARG A 123 13.60 -6.58 11.78
N CYS A 124 14.02 -5.59 11.00
CA CYS A 124 13.44 -5.28 9.70
C CYS A 124 14.54 -5.07 8.66
N SER A 125 14.44 -5.78 7.54
CA SER A 125 15.35 -5.62 6.38
C SER A 125 14.67 -4.97 5.20
N ILE A 126 13.37 -5.19 4.97
CA ILE A 126 12.59 -4.57 3.89
C ILE A 126 11.28 -4.05 4.48
N CYS A 127 10.92 -2.83 4.11
CA CYS A 127 9.62 -2.27 4.47
C CYS A 127 9.04 -1.36 3.40
N GLY A 128 7.74 -1.08 3.52
CA GLY A 128 7.05 -0.25 2.56
C GLY A 128 5.72 0.31 3.06
N GLU A 129 5.27 1.34 2.36
CA GLU A 129 4.00 2.01 2.58
C GLU A 129 3.22 2.11 1.26
N GLU A 130 1.90 1.98 1.33
CA GLU A 130 0.99 2.13 0.18
C GLU A 130 1.14 3.46 -0.56
N SER A 131 1.68 4.47 0.11
CA SER A 131 1.96 5.79 -0.41
C SER A 131 3.24 5.84 -1.26
N PHE A 132 3.46 4.83 -2.12
CA PHE A 132 4.61 4.74 -3.03
C PHE A 132 5.98 4.70 -2.32
N GLY A 133 6.02 4.28 -1.06
CA GLY A 133 7.24 4.21 -0.25
C GLY A 133 7.79 2.79 -0.18
N THR A 134 9.07 2.60 -0.46
CA THR A 134 9.74 1.30 -0.29
C THR A 134 11.19 1.55 0.11
N GLY A 135 11.73 0.70 0.99
CA GLY A 135 13.12 0.83 1.43
C GLY A 135 13.62 -0.43 2.14
N SER A 136 14.89 -0.37 2.53
CA SER A 136 15.56 -1.43 3.28
C SER A 136 16.49 -0.85 4.34
N ASP A 137 17.05 -1.72 5.18
CA ASP A 137 17.98 -1.35 6.26
C ASP A 137 19.32 -0.74 5.81
N HIS A 138 19.53 -0.56 4.50
CA HIS A 138 20.71 0.11 3.94
C HIS A 138 20.80 1.61 4.31
N VAL A 139 19.65 2.26 4.55
CA VAL A 139 19.53 3.63 5.09
C VAL A 139 18.37 3.69 6.10
N ARG A 140 18.01 4.89 6.57
CA ARG A 140 16.89 5.13 7.50
C ARG A 140 15.81 6.02 6.91
N GLU A 141 15.71 6.01 5.59
CA GLU A 141 14.66 6.66 4.82
C GLU A 141 14.08 5.70 3.77
N LYS A 142 12.97 6.11 3.17
CA LYS A 142 12.50 5.49 1.92
C LYS A 142 13.54 5.79 0.83
N ASP A 143 13.64 4.93 -0.18
CA ASP A 143 14.54 5.19 -1.31
C ASP A 143 13.89 4.70 -2.60
N GLY A 144 13.41 5.66 -3.39
CA GLY A 144 12.73 5.39 -4.65
C GLY A 144 13.65 4.80 -5.70
N VAL A 145 14.90 5.27 -5.77
CA VAL A 145 15.90 4.77 -6.71
C VAL A 145 16.31 3.35 -6.35
N TRP A 146 16.49 3.06 -5.07
CA TRP A 146 16.74 1.71 -4.57
C TRP A 146 15.63 0.75 -4.99
N ALA A 147 14.37 1.13 -4.81
CA ALA A 147 13.23 0.28 -5.17
C ALA A 147 13.17 0.01 -6.69
N ILE A 148 13.48 1.02 -7.52
CA ILE A 148 13.58 0.87 -8.97
C ILE A 148 14.70 -0.11 -9.34
N LEU A 149 15.88 0.01 -8.72
CA LEU A 149 17.00 -0.90 -8.96
C LEU A 149 16.72 -2.32 -8.44
N ALA A 150 15.99 -2.46 -7.32
CA ALA A 150 15.52 -3.75 -6.81
C ALA A 150 14.61 -4.43 -7.84
N TRP A 151 13.63 -3.71 -8.39
CA TRP A 151 12.77 -4.21 -9.45
C TRP A 151 13.53 -4.60 -10.72
N LEU A 152 14.48 -3.78 -11.18
CA LEU A 152 15.32 -4.13 -12.33
C LEU A 152 16.13 -5.41 -12.07
N SER A 153 16.64 -5.59 -10.84
CA SER A 153 17.35 -6.81 -10.45
C SER A 153 16.44 -8.04 -10.51
N ILE A 154 15.19 -7.91 -10.08
CA ILE A 154 14.15 -8.95 -10.15
C ILE A 154 13.83 -9.27 -11.61
N VAL A 155 13.56 -8.26 -12.45
CA VAL A 155 13.29 -8.44 -13.88
C VAL A 155 14.43 -9.18 -14.56
N VAL A 156 15.69 -8.78 -14.30
CA VAL A 156 16.87 -9.47 -14.83
C VAL A 156 16.96 -10.90 -14.31
N HIS A 157 16.73 -11.12 -13.02
CA HIS A 157 16.77 -12.45 -12.41
C HIS A 157 15.75 -13.40 -13.06
N VAL A 158 14.47 -13.01 -13.16
CA VAL A 158 13.44 -13.86 -13.74
C VAL A 158 13.65 -14.10 -15.24
N ASN A 159 14.21 -13.12 -15.96
CA ASN A 159 14.48 -13.26 -17.38
C ASN A 159 15.70 -14.13 -17.70
N LYS A 160 16.58 -14.43 -16.72
CA LYS A 160 17.64 -15.44 -16.91
C LYS A 160 17.06 -16.85 -17.06
N SER A 161 16.01 -17.18 -16.31
CA SER A 161 15.37 -18.50 -16.35
C SER A 161 14.25 -18.56 -17.39
N LYS A 162 13.51 -17.47 -17.58
CA LYS A 162 12.41 -17.37 -18.55
C LYS A 162 12.47 -16.05 -19.32
N PRO A 163 13.24 -15.98 -20.42
CA PRO A 163 13.35 -14.78 -21.25
C PRO A 163 11.98 -14.32 -21.77
N GLY A 164 11.78 -13.00 -21.80
CA GLY A 164 10.52 -12.37 -22.23
C GLY A 164 9.46 -12.25 -21.13
N THR A 165 9.80 -12.55 -19.87
CA THR A 165 8.89 -12.38 -18.73
C THR A 165 8.68 -10.88 -18.45
N SER A 166 7.42 -10.43 -18.56
CA SER A 166 7.02 -9.04 -18.32
C SER A 166 6.72 -8.76 -16.84
N ILE A 167 6.55 -7.47 -16.48
CA ILE A 167 6.05 -7.08 -15.15
C ILE A 167 4.69 -7.72 -14.86
N TYR A 168 3.79 -7.77 -15.86
CA TYR A 168 2.49 -8.43 -15.73
C TYR A 168 2.66 -9.90 -15.33
N ASP A 169 3.57 -10.63 -15.99
CA ASP A 169 3.83 -12.03 -15.67
C ASP A 169 4.38 -12.22 -14.27
N ILE A 170 5.25 -11.31 -13.80
CA ILE A 170 5.79 -11.32 -12.43
C ILE A 170 4.63 -11.17 -11.43
N LEU A 171 3.73 -10.20 -11.64
CA LEU A 171 2.55 -10.00 -10.78
C LEU A 171 1.63 -11.23 -10.81
N GLN A 172 1.30 -11.76 -11.99
CA GLN A 172 0.44 -12.95 -12.10
C GLN A 172 1.06 -14.18 -11.43
N ASN A 173 2.38 -14.35 -11.51
CA ASN A 173 3.07 -15.42 -10.78
C ASN A 173 3.04 -15.19 -9.27
N HIS A 174 3.22 -13.96 -8.81
CA HIS A 174 3.07 -13.61 -7.40
C HIS A 174 1.66 -13.95 -6.89
N TYR A 175 0.62 -13.56 -7.63
CA TYR A 175 -0.76 -13.86 -7.26
C TYR A 175 -1.07 -15.36 -7.26
N LYS A 176 -0.50 -16.15 -8.18
CA LYS A 176 -0.61 -17.62 -8.14
C LYS A 176 -0.01 -18.24 -6.88
N ILE A 177 1.02 -17.61 -6.31
CA ILE A 177 1.74 -18.12 -5.13
C ILE A 177 1.04 -17.73 -3.82
N TYR A 178 0.40 -16.55 -3.78
CA TYR A 178 -0.07 -15.90 -2.55
C TYR A 178 -1.58 -15.59 -2.52
N GLY A 179 -2.25 -15.56 -3.66
CA GLY A 179 -3.50 -14.82 -3.83
C GLY A 179 -3.25 -13.37 -4.24
N ARG A 180 -4.31 -12.64 -4.57
CA ARG A 180 -4.25 -11.21 -4.91
C ARG A 180 -4.94 -10.38 -3.83
N ASN A 181 -4.23 -9.38 -3.32
CA ASN A 181 -4.79 -8.33 -2.47
C ASN A 181 -5.12 -7.14 -3.36
N PHE A 182 -6.34 -7.09 -3.91
CA PHE A 182 -6.80 -5.89 -4.59
C PHE A 182 -6.81 -4.75 -3.60
N PHE A 183 -6.25 -3.60 -3.98
CA PHE A 183 -6.06 -2.47 -3.08
C PHE A 183 -6.33 -1.15 -3.78
N SER A 184 -7.01 -0.24 -3.10
CA SER A 184 -7.13 1.15 -3.52
C SER A 184 -7.25 2.08 -2.32
N ARG A 185 -6.79 3.32 -2.48
CA ARG A 185 -6.94 4.41 -1.52
C ARG A 185 -7.78 5.52 -2.11
N TYR A 186 -8.80 5.93 -1.37
CA TYR A 186 -9.70 7.03 -1.68
C TYR A 186 -9.42 8.18 -0.71
N ASP A 187 -8.96 9.31 -1.24
CA ASP A 187 -8.67 10.51 -0.45
C ASP A 187 -9.80 11.54 -0.65
N TYR A 188 -10.44 11.94 0.45
CA TYR A 188 -11.42 13.01 0.49
C TYR A 188 -10.77 14.22 1.15
N GLU A 189 -10.17 15.08 0.33
CA GLU A 189 -9.37 16.22 0.78
C GLU A 189 -10.25 17.42 1.12
N GLU A 190 -9.76 18.33 1.96
CA GLU A 190 -10.44 19.59 2.32
C GLU A 190 -11.88 19.41 2.81
N VAL A 191 -12.16 18.35 3.58
CA VAL A 191 -13.45 18.15 4.25
C VAL A 191 -13.52 18.92 5.56
N ASP A 192 -14.74 19.22 6.05
CA ASP A 192 -14.93 19.88 7.35
C ASP A 192 -14.33 19.03 8.48
N SER A 193 -13.35 19.59 9.21
CA SER A 193 -12.61 18.88 10.25
C SER A 193 -13.50 18.38 11.38
N ARG A 194 -14.57 19.09 11.76
CA ARG A 194 -15.47 18.63 12.83
C ARG A 194 -16.25 17.42 12.37
N LYS A 195 -16.85 17.48 11.18
CA LYS A 195 -17.60 16.33 10.64
C LYS A 195 -16.71 15.12 10.35
N ALA A 196 -15.47 15.35 9.94
CA ALA A 196 -14.48 14.29 9.75
C ALA A 196 -14.15 13.59 11.09
N ASN A 197 -14.03 14.35 12.19
CA ASN A 197 -13.88 13.79 13.53
C ASN A 197 -15.14 13.03 13.95
N ASP A 198 -16.34 13.58 13.73
CA ASP A 198 -17.61 12.91 14.06
C ASP A 198 -17.74 11.55 13.35
N LEU A 199 -17.29 11.45 12.10
CA LEU A 199 -17.21 10.18 11.35
C LEU A 199 -16.38 9.14 12.12
N VAL A 200 -15.17 9.52 12.55
CA VAL A 200 -14.26 8.61 13.27
C VAL A 200 -14.80 8.28 14.66
N GLU A 201 -15.35 9.24 15.39
CA GLU A 201 -15.99 8.99 16.69
C GLU A 201 -17.18 8.03 16.57
N ASN A 202 -17.99 8.17 15.52
CA ASN A 202 -19.06 7.23 15.23
C ASN A 202 -18.51 5.81 14.99
N LEU A 203 -17.46 5.66 14.18
CA LEU A 203 -16.81 4.36 13.98
C LEU A 203 -16.25 3.81 15.30
N ARG A 204 -15.60 4.65 16.12
CA ARG A 204 -15.08 4.24 17.42
C ARG A 204 -16.19 3.76 18.35
N GLY A 205 -17.33 4.43 18.37
CA GLY A 205 -18.53 4.02 19.12
C GLY A 205 -19.10 2.66 18.71
N LEU A 206 -18.85 2.21 17.48
CA LEU A 206 -19.28 0.89 16.99
C LEU A 206 -18.29 -0.24 17.34
N THR A 207 -17.08 0.10 17.79
CA THR A 207 -16.03 -0.89 18.09
C THR A 207 -16.46 -1.78 19.26
N GLY A 208 -16.37 -3.11 19.07
CA GLY A 208 -16.76 -4.10 20.08
C GLY A 208 -18.28 -4.28 20.25
N THR A 209 -19.11 -3.59 19.47
CA THR A 209 -20.57 -3.74 19.51
C THR A 209 -21.05 -4.87 18.59
N SER A 210 -22.17 -5.50 18.94
CA SER A 210 -22.86 -6.47 18.07
C SER A 210 -23.56 -5.83 16.87
N GLN A 211 -23.57 -4.48 16.80
CA GLN A 211 -24.13 -3.74 15.66
C GLN A 211 -23.30 -3.91 14.39
N LEU A 212 -22.01 -4.23 14.52
CA LEU A 212 -21.14 -4.54 13.38
C LEU A 212 -20.50 -5.92 13.49
N LEU A 213 -20.04 -6.32 14.68
CA LEU A 213 -19.30 -7.58 14.83
C LEU A 213 -20.20 -8.77 14.47
N GLY A 214 -19.75 -9.61 13.54
CA GLY A 214 -20.50 -10.76 13.03
C GLY A 214 -21.61 -10.43 12.03
N GLN A 215 -21.89 -9.14 11.77
CA GLN A 215 -22.85 -8.73 10.75
C GLN A 215 -22.31 -9.00 9.35
N LYS A 216 -23.24 -9.23 8.42
CA LYS A 216 -22.94 -9.55 7.02
C LYS A 216 -23.47 -8.45 6.10
N PHE A 217 -22.59 -7.94 5.26
CA PHE A 217 -22.85 -6.94 4.23
C PHE A 217 -22.53 -7.56 2.86
N GLY A 218 -23.55 -8.05 2.16
CA GLY A 218 -23.35 -8.81 0.92
C GLY A 218 -22.54 -10.09 1.18
N ALA A 219 -21.38 -10.23 0.55
CA ALA A 219 -20.47 -11.37 0.76
C ALA A 219 -19.58 -11.21 2.02
N PHE A 220 -19.50 -10.01 2.59
CA PHE A 220 -18.49 -9.67 3.60
C PHE A 220 -19.07 -9.77 5.01
N LYS A 221 -18.51 -10.66 5.84
CA LYS A 221 -18.88 -10.81 7.25
C LYS A 221 -17.81 -10.23 8.15
N VAL A 222 -18.17 -9.25 8.99
CA VAL A 222 -17.24 -8.53 9.85
C VAL A 222 -16.68 -9.47 10.93
N SER A 223 -15.36 -9.66 10.93
CA SER A 223 -14.64 -10.51 11.89
C SER A 223 -13.99 -9.71 13.02
N LYS A 224 -13.60 -8.46 12.75
CA LYS A 224 -12.96 -7.58 13.73
C LYS A 224 -13.18 -6.12 13.37
N MET A 225 -13.29 -5.28 14.39
CA MET A 225 -13.16 -3.84 14.27
C MET A 225 -12.31 -3.32 15.44
N ASP A 226 -11.36 -2.45 15.16
CA ASP A 226 -10.58 -1.76 16.20
C ASP A 226 -10.10 -0.37 15.75
N ASP A 227 -9.64 0.41 16.72
CA ASP A 227 -8.86 1.64 16.48
C ASP A 227 -7.39 1.30 16.71
N PHE A 228 -6.59 1.31 15.63
CA PHE A 228 -5.25 0.75 15.64
C PHE A 228 -4.37 1.41 16.70
N THR A 229 -3.76 0.57 17.54
CA THR A 229 -2.74 0.94 18.52
C THR A 229 -1.50 0.12 18.24
N TYR A 230 -0.34 0.77 18.32
CA TYR A 230 0.96 0.16 18.16
C TYR A 230 1.77 0.33 19.43
N ASP A 231 2.17 -0.79 20.01
CA ASP A 231 3.16 -0.87 21.08
C ASP A 231 4.51 -1.17 20.41
N ASP A 232 5.41 -0.19 20.38
CA ASP A 232 6.71 -0.33 19.72
C ASP A 232 7.56 -1.35 20.49
N PRO A 233 8.02 -2.44 19.86
CA PRO A 233 8.71 -3.51 20.56
C PRO A 233 10.17 -3.17 20.91
N ILE A 234 10.66 -2.00 20.52
CA ILE A 234 12.04 -1.55 20.71
C ILE A 234 12.10 -0.53 21.84
N ASP A 235 11.33 0.55 21.74
CA ASP A 235 11.33 1.64 22.72
C ASP A 235 10.17 1.56 23.73
N ASN A 236 9.23 0.63 23.56
CA ASN A 236 8.03 0.44 24.39
C ASN A 236 7.07 1.65 24.40
N SER A 237 7.22 2.57 23.46
CA SER A 237 6.26 3.66 23.27
C SER A 237 4.93 3.12 22.74
N VAL A 238 3.84 3.78 23.13
CA VAL A 238 2.49 3.39 22.72
C VAL A 238 1.88 4.48 21.87
N THR A 239 1.60 4.17 20.61
CA THR A 239 0.94 5.07 19.66
C THR A 239 -0.50 4.61 19.43
N ARG A 240 -1.47 5.38 19.92
CA ARG A 240 -2.91 5.08 19.83
C ARG A 240 -3.59 5.85 18.71
N HIS A 241 -4.82 5.46 18.38
CA HIS A 241 -5.71 6.18 17.46
C HIS A 241 -5.14 6.36 16.04
N GLN A 242 -4.47 5.31 15.53
CA GLN A 242 -3.75 5.39 14.26
C GLN A 242 -4.60 5.05 13.03
N GLY A 243 -5.86 4.63 13.25
CA GLY A 243 -6.86 4.44 12.19
C GLY A 243 -7.87 3.37 12.55
N MET A 244 -9.13 3.60 12.16
CA MET A 244 -10.20 2.64 12.33
C MET A 244 -10.06 1.53 11.30
N ARG A 245 -10.06 0.27 11.74
CA ARG A 245 -9.95 -0.89 10.86
C ARG A 245 -11.20 -1.74 10.98
N VAL A 246 -11.71 -2.21 9.85
CA VAL A 246 -12.77 -3.22 9.78
C VAL A 246 -12.24 -4.38 8.95
N MET A 247 -12.18 -5.56 9.56
CA MET A 247 -11.67 -6.79 8.95
C MET A 247 -12.84 -7.74 8.71
N PHE A 248 -12.77 -8.51 7.64
CA PHE A 248 -13.77 -9.49 7.26
C PHE A 248 -13.22 -10.92 7.34
N GLU A 249 -14.09 -11.93 7.39
CA GLU A 249 -13.71 -13.35 7.52
C GLU A 249 -12.96 -13.90 6.30
N ASP A 250 -13.17 -13.32 5.12
CA ASP A 250 -12.51 -13.69 3.86
C ASP A 250 -11.08 -13.13 3.72
N GLY A 251 -10.62 -12.36 4.72
CA GLY A 251 -9.31 -11.69 4.71
C GLY A 251 -9.34 -10.28 4.14
N SER A 252 -10.47 -9.84 3.57
CA SER A 252 -10.69 -8.46 3.14
C SER A 252 -10.75 -7.50 4.32
N ARG A 253 -10.54 -6.20 4.06
CA ARG A 253 -10.67 -5.14 5.06
C ARG A 253 -10.86 -3.77 4.44
N PHE A 254 -11.29 -2.82 5.25
CA PHE A 254 -11.07 -1.40 4.97
C PHE A 254 -10.52 -0.68 6.20
N VAL A 255 -9.86 0.44 5.96
CA VAL A 255 -9.27 1.30 6.99
C VAL A 255 -9.71 2.74 6.74
N VAL A 256 -10.05 3.47 7.80
CA VAL A 256 -10.30 4.92 7.75
C VAL A 256 -9.27 5.65 8.59
N ARG A 257 -8.61 6.65 8.00
CA ARG A 257 -7.68 7.54 8.70
C ARG A 257 -8.02 8.99 8.45
N LEU A 258 -7.75 9.83 9.45
CA LEU A 258 -7.74 11.28 9.30
C LEU A 258 -6.30 11.76 9.18
N SER A 259 -6.09 12.74 8.32
CA SER A 259 -4.82 13.43 8.15
C SER A 259 -5.05 14.92 7.97
N GLY A 260 -4.04 15.73 8.30
CA GLY A 260 -4.01 17.15 8.00
C GLY A 260 -5.15 17.97 8.61
N THR A 261 -5.50 17.79 9.88
CA THR A 261 -6.63 18.47 10.58
C THR A 261 -6.41 19.96 10.89
N GLY A 262 -5.58 20.64 10.09
CA GLY A 262 -5.16 22.03 10.29
C GLY A 262 -6.15 23.06 9.74
N SER A 263 -5.65 24.26 9.42
CA SER A 263 -6.45 25.41 8.99
C SER A 263 -7.11 25.26 7.60
N GLN A 264 -6.68 24.30 6.78
CA GLN A 264 -7.20 24.06 5.42
C GLN A 264 -8.22 22.90 5.34
N GLY A 265 -8.75 22.44 6.48
CA GLY A 265 -9.70 21.33 6.56
C GLY A 265 -9.06 20.06 7.08
N ALA A 266 -9.66 18.90 6.79
CA ALA A 266 -9.10 17.59 7.06
C ALA A 266 -9.13 16.74 5.78
N THR A 267 -8.28 15.71 5.73
CA THR A 267 -8.35 14.68 4.69
C THR A 267 -8.76 13.36 5.32
N VAL A 268 -9.92 12.83 4.89
CA VAL A 268 -10.37 11.47 5.22
C VAL A 268 -9.80 10.53 4.17
N ARG A 269 -8.99 9.55 4.59
CA ARG A 269 -8.44 8.50 3.72
C ARG A 269 -9.15 7.19 4.00
N LEU A 270 -9.77 6.63 2.96
CA LEU A 270 -10.39 5.31 2.97
C LEU A 270 -9.51 4.34 2.17
N TYR A 271 -8.96 3.35 2.85
CA TYR A 271 -8.19 2.28 2.23
C TYR A 271 -9.06 1.05 2.13
N VAL A 272 -9.13 0.43 0.96
CA VAL A 272 -9.97 -0.75 0.74
C VAL A 272 -9.12 -1.87 0.18
N GLU A 273 -9.19 -3.03 0.81
CA GLU A 273 -8.44 -4.22 0.43
C GLU A 273 -9.35 -5.43 0.34
N LYS A 274 -9.45 -6.03 -0.86
CA LYS A 274 -10.13 -7.32 -1.05
C LYS A 274 -9.10 -8.41 -1.32
N TYR A 275 -9.11 -9.45 -0.50
CA TYR A 275 -8.31 -10.64 -0.75
C TYR A 275 -9.05 -11.61 -1.67
N SER A 276 -8.34 -12.21 -2.62
CA SER A 276 -8.85 -13.29 -3.44
C SER A 276 -7.81 -14.39 -3.60
N SER A 277 -8.25 -15.63 -3.42
CA SER A 277 -7.50 -16.84 -3.77
C SER A 277 -8.02 -17.51 -5.04
N ASP A 278 -9.01 -16.92 -5.72
CA ASP A 278 -9.55 -17.43 -6.98
C ASP A 278 -8.68 -16.96 -8.16
N PRO A 279 -7.98 -17.88 -8.86
CA PRO A 279 -7.13 -17.52 -9.99
C PRO A 279 -7.86 -16.83 -11.14
N ASN A 280 -9.19 -17.02 -11.25
CA ASN A 280 -9.98 -16.36 -12.29
C ASN A 280 -10.12 -14.85 -12.03
N GLU A 281 -9.99 -14.41 -10.78
CA GLU A 281 -10.08 -12.99 -10.45
C GLU A 281 -8.75 -12.25 -10.67
N TYR A 282 -7.60 -12.93 -10.72
CA TYR A 282 -6.28 -12.26 -10.68
C TYR A 282 -6.00 -11.29 -11.81
N ALA A 283 -6.70 -11.39 -12.93
CA ALA A 283 -6.58 -10.46 -14.06
C ALA A 283 -7.65 -9.35 -14.07
N HIS A 284 -8.62 -9.39 -13.14
CA HIS A 284 -9.68 -8.38 -13.08
C HIS A 284 -9.13 -6.98 -12.81
N ASP A 285 -9.85 -5.98 -13.31
CA ASP A 285 -9.60 -4.59 -12.95
C ASP A 285 -9.75 -4.40 -11.44
N THR A 286 -8.86 -3.59 -10.86
CA THR A 286 -8.81 -3.40 -9.42
C THR A 286 -10.06 -2.69 -8.89
N GLN A 287 -10.55 -1.67 -9.61
CA GLN A 287 -11.72 -0.90 -9.16
C GLN A 287 -13.00 -1.70 -9.30
N GLU A 288 -13.14 -2.49 -10.38
CA GLU A 288 -14.25 -3.42 -10.53
C GLU A 288 -14.29 -4.48 -9.42
N ALA A 289 -13.14 -5.09 -9.11
CA ALA A 289 -13.03 -6.11 -8.07
C ALA A 289 -13.29 -5.56 -6.66
N LEU A 290 -12.91 -4.29 -6.40
CA LEU A 290 -13.11 -3.63 -5.12
C LEU A 290 -14.51 -3.04 -4.94
N LYS A 291 -15.24 -2.76 -6.02
CA LYS A 291 -16.53 -2.05 -5.96
C LYS A 291 -17.48 -2.58 -4.88
N PRO A 292 -17.73 -3.90 -4.77
CA PRO A 292 -18.62 -4.42 -3.73
C PRO A 292 -18.16 -4.07 -2.30
N LEU A 293 -16.86 -4.06 -2.04
CA LEU A 293 -16.30 -3.75 -0.73
C LEU A 293 -16.27 -2.24 -0.47
N ILE A 294 -16.05 -1.43 -1.51
CA ILE A 294 -16.15 0.03 -1.43
C ILE A 294 -17.58 0.43 -1.04
N ASP A 295 -18.60 -0.16 -1.66
CA ASP A 295 -20.00 0.13 -1.34
C ASP A 295 -20.30 -0.20 0.14
N VAL A 296 -19.80 -1.34 0.65
CA VAL A 296 -19.91 -1.72 2.07
C VAL A 296 -19.17 -0.74 2.98
N ALA A 297 -17.96 -0.32 2.60
CA ALA A 297 -17.19 0.65 3.38
C ALA A 297 -17.92 2.00 3.47
N LEU A 298 -18.51 2.47 2.37
CA LEU A 298 -19.29 3.72 2.35
C LEU A 298 -20.57 3.61 3.19
N GLU A 299 -21.24 2.46 3.17
CA GLU A 299 -22.41 2.17 4.01
C GLU A 299 -22.06 2.24 5.51
N ILE A 300 -21.03 1.50 5.93
CA ILE A 300 -20.64 1.40 7.35
C ILE A 300 -20.10 2.74 7.87
N THR A 301 -19.26 3.41 7.07
CA THR A 301 -18.63 4.67 7.48
C THR A 301 -19.59 5.85 7.45
N LYS A 302 -20.69 5.74 6.69
CA LYS A 302 -21.59 6.86 6.37
C LYS A 302 -20.81 8.07 5.85
N LEU A 303 -19.75 7.82 5.06
CA LEU A 303 -18.79 8.85 4.68
C LEU A 303 -19.43 10.03 3.96
N GLN A 304 -20.36 9.77 3.04
CA GLN A 304 -21.10 10.82 2.33
C GLN A 304 -21.94 11.68 3.27
N HIS A 305 -22.54 11.10 4.31
CA HIS A 305 -23.34 11.84 5.30
C HIS A 305 -22.48 12.85 6.07
N TYR A 306 -21.30 12.43 6.53
CA TYR A 306 -20.39 13.29 7.29
C TYR A 306 -19.66 14.30 6.40
N THR A 307 -19.12 13.87 5.28
CA THR A 307 -18.25 14.73 4.45
C THR A 307 -19.02 15.57 3.42
N GLY A 308 -20.25 15.17 3.08
CA GLY A 308 -21.00 15.74 1.95
C GLY A 308 -20.44 15.38 0.58
N ARG A 309 -19.41 14.54 0.49
CA ARG A 309 -18.74 14.15 -0.76
C ARG A 309 -19.39 12.90 -1.35
N ASP A 310 -19.74 12.95 -2.63
CA ASP A 310 -20.27 11.85 -3.43
C ASP A 310 -19.16 10.99 -4.06
N ARG A 311 -17.95 11.53 -4.19
CA ARG A 311 -16.78 10.89 -4.77
C ARG A 311 -15.49 11.32 -4.06
N PRO A 312 -14.42 10.50 -4.09
CA PRO A 312 -13.10 10.92 -3.62
C PRO A 312 -12.51 12.02 -4.50
N THR A 313 -11.61 12.81 -3.92
CA THR A 313 -10.79 13.80 -4.63
C THR A 313 -9.67 13.12 -5.42
N VAL A 314 -9.03 12.12 -4.81
CA VAL A 314 -7.96 11.32 -5.44
C VAL A 314 -8.24 9.84 -5.22
N ILE A 315 -7.99 9.02 -6.25
CA ILE A 315 -7.98 7.55 -6.19
C ILE A 315 -6.57 7.09 -6.52
N THR A 316 -6.03 6.21 -5.69
CA THR A 316 -4.74 5.52 -5.88
C THR A 316 -4.94 4.02 -5.90
#